data_AF-A0AAY4A7T4-F1
#
_entry.id   AF-A0AAY4A7T4-F1
#
_cell.length_a   1.000
_cell.length_b   1.000
_cell.length_c   1.000
_cell.angle_alpha   90.00
_cell.angle_beta   90.00
_cell.angle_gamma   90.00
#
_symmetry.space_group_name_H-M   'P 1'
#
loop_
_entity.id
_entity.type
_entity.pdbx_description
1 polymer ?
#
loop_
_entity_poly.entity_id
_entity_poly.type
_entity_poly.pdbx_seq_one_letter_code
_entity_poly.pdbx_strand_id
1 'polypeptide(L)'
;MKMRHVSAAAAPPPLPLTSALAGLAPPPLYDGNPKKCRGFITQCRLILRLQAAHLPDDETAVAYIITRLTGRALEWVTPLVERRDPVCLSVPAFLDRLQTVFQGETGNPDRNFLTTTSSCP
;
A
#
# COMPACT_ATOMS: atom_id res chain seq x y z
N MET A 1 -21.40 8.67 -57.29
CA MET A 1 -21.13 8.61 -55.83
C MET A 1 -20.36 7.33 -55.53
N LYS A 2 -19.13 7.42 -54.99
CA LYS A 2 -18.34 6.25 -54.55
C LYS A 2 -18.12 6.43 -53.05
N MET A 3 -18.77 5.60 -52.24
CA MET A 3 -18.69 5.64 -50.78
C MET A 3 -17.31 5.14 -50.33
N ARG A 4 -16.64 5.90 -49.47
CA ARG A 4 -15.39 5.51 -48.82
C ARG A 4 -15.76 4.66 -47.61
N HIS A 5 -15.30 3.41 -47.55
CA HIS A 5 -15.36 2.64 -46.32
C HIS A 5 -14.46 3.29 -45.28
N VAL A 6 -15.03 3.67 -44.14
CA VAL A 6 -14.29 4.05 -42.94
C VAL A 6 -13.70 2.76 -42.37
N SER A 7 -12.37 2.65 -42.39
CA SER A 7 -11.66 1.59 -41.69
C SER A 7 -11.68 1.91 -40.19
N ALA A 8 -12.43 1.12 -39.44
CA ALA A 8 -12.41 1.18 -37.98
C ALA A 8 -11.13 0.50 -37.49
N ALA A 9 -10.17 1.29 -37.02
CA ALA A 9 -9.04 0.77 -36.26
C ALA A 9 -9.58 0.18 -34.97
N ALA A 10 -9.63 -1.16 -34.90
CA ALA A 10 -9.97 -1.86 -33.68
C ALA A 10 -8.98 -1.45 -32.58
N ALA A 11 -9.50 -0.88 -31.50
CA ALA A 11 -8.70 -0.58 -30.32
C ALA A 11 -8.04 -1.88 -29.83
N PRO A 12 -6.76 -1.85 -29.43
CA PRO A 12 -6.11 -3.03 -28.85
C PRO A 12 -6.92 -3.49 -27.63
N PRO A 13 -7.04 -4.80 -27.39
CA PRO A 13 -7.72 -5.31 -26.21
C PRO A 13 -7.10 -4.67 -24.95
N PRO A 14 -7.89 -4.37 -23.91
CA PRO A 14 -7.34 -3.86 -22.66
C PRO A 14 -6.30 -4.86 -22.17
N LEU A 15 -5.04 -4.45 -22.14
CA LEU A 15 -3.96 -5.28 -21.64
C LEU A 15 -4.36 -5.72 -20.22
N PRO A 16 -4.25 -7.01 -19.87
CA PRO A 16 -4.49 -7.43 -18.51
C PRO A 16 -3.56 -6.61 -17.60
N LEU A 17 -4.12 -5.98 -16.56
CA LEU A 17 -3.39 -5.22 -15.54
C LEU A 17 -2.20 -5.99 -14.94
N THR A 18 -2.17 -7.31 -15.12
CA THR A 18 -1.06 -8.20 -14.77
C THR A 18 0.24 -7.93 -15.55
N SER A 19 0.17 -7.40 -16.77
CA SER A 19 1.34 -7.12 -17.63
C SER A 19 2.11 -5.87 -17.22
N ALA A 20 1.40 -4.90 -16.63
CA ALA A 20 1.96 -3.64 -16.12
C ALA A 20 3.05 -3.84 -15.05
N LEU A 21 2.93 -4.90 -14.24
CA LEU A 21 3.89 -5.25 -13.18
C LEU A 21 4.88 -6.34 -13.60
N ALA A 22 4.81 -6.82 -14.86
CA ALA A 22 5.57 -7.96 -15.34
C ALA A 22 7.05 -7.61 -15.55
N GLY A 23 7.83 -7.71 -14.49
CA GLY A 23 9.29 -7.61 -14.57
C GLY A 23 10.00 -7.43 -13.23
N LEU A 24 9.28 -6.97 -12.19
CA LEU A 24 9.86 -6.78 -10.86
C LEU A 24 9.27 -7.77 -9.89
N ALA A 25 10.13 -8.52 -9.19
CA ALA A 25 9.68 -9.36 -8.09
C ALA A 25 8.95 -8.47 -7.06
N PRO A 26 7.77 -8.87 -6.58
CA PRO A 26 7.08 -8.13 -5.54
C PRO A 26 7.97 -8.04 -4.30
N PRO A 27 7.84 -6.98 -3.49
CA PRO A 27 8.59 -6.86 -2.25
C PRO A 27 8.18 -8.01 -1.33
N PRO A 28 9.09 -8.47 -0.46
CA PRO A 28 8.78 -9.49 0.53
C PRO A 28 7.63 -9.04 1.42
N LEU A 29 6.85 -10.02 1.87
CA LEU A 29 5.80 -9.80 2.85
C LEU A 29 6.41 -9.32 4.18
N TYR A 30 5.71 -8.42 4.86
CA TYR A 30 6.14 -7.81 6.11
C TYR A 30 5.18 -8.10 7.26
N ASP A 31 5.69 -8.75 8.29
CA ASP A 31 4.95 -9.25 9.45
C ASP A 31 4.95 -8.27 10.66
N GLY A 32 5.59 -7.11 10.52
CA GLY A 32 5.82 -6.19 11.63
C GLY A 32 7.12 -6.43 12.39
N ASN A 33 8.08 -7.17 11.84
CA ASN A 33 9.39 -7.35 12.47
C ASN A 33 10.21 -6.05 12.48
N PRO A 34 10.64 -5.53 13.64
CA PRO A 34 11.38 -4.27 13.72
C PRO A 34 12.70 -4.30 12.96
N LYS A 35 13.42 -5.44 12.96
CA LYS A 35 14.70 -5.60 12.27
C LYS A 35 14.58 -5.53 10.75
N LYS A 36 13.40 -5.86 10.21
CA LYS A 36 13.11 -5.86 8.76
C LYS A 36 12.44 -4.56 8.28
N CYS A 37 11.91 -3.74 9.19
CA CYS A 37 11.08 -2.58 8.86
C CYS A 37 11.78 -1.61 7.90
N ARG A 38 13.04 -1.23 8.19
CA ARG A 38 13.80 -0.28 7.35
C ARG A 38 14.04 -0.83 5.95
N GLY A 39 14.32 -2.13 5.83
CA GLY A 39 14.48 -2.80 4.54
C GLY A 39 13.18 -2.82 3.74
N PHE A 40 12.07 -3.17 4.39
CA PHE A 40 10.75 -3.16 3.78
C PHE A 40 10.34 -1.77 3.25
N ILE A 41 10.46 -0.72 4.08
CA ILE A 41 10.16 0.68 3.66
C ILE A 41 11.01 1.09 2.45
N THR A 42 12.30 0.72 2.45
CA THR A 42 13.20 1.01 1.32
C THR A 42 12.70 0.35 0.04
N GLN A 43 12.28 -0.92 0.11
CA GLN A 43 11.74 -1.64 -1.03
C GLN A 43 10.42 -1.03 -1.53
N CYS A 44 9.51 -0.64 -0.63
CA CYS A 44 8.28 0.07 -1.00
C CYS A 44 8.61 1.33 -1.81
N ARG A 45 9.51 2.19 -1.32
CA ARG A 45 9.91 3.41 -2.04
C ARG A 45 10.48 3.13 -3.43
N LEU A 46 11.25 2.06 -3.59
CA LEU A 46 11.81 1.68 -4.89
C LEU A 46 10.72 1.22 -5.85
N ILE A 47 9.81 0.36 -5.42
CA ILE A 47 8.73 -0.14 -6.29
C ILE A 47 7.77 0.98 -6.69
N LEU A 48 7.40 1.86 -5.76
CA LEU A 48 6.54 3.01 -6.09
C LEU A 48 7.16 3.88 -7.19
N ARG A 49 8.49 4.10 -7.16
CA ARG A 49 9.20 4.81 -8.23
C ARG A 49 9.23 4.03 -9.53
N LEU A 50 9.50 2.72 -9.46
CA LEU A 50 9.60 1.85 -10.63
C LEU A 50 8.25 1.58 -11.30
N GLN A 51 7.14 1.75 -10.57
CA GLN A 51 5.78 1.42 -10.99
C GLN A 51 4.87 2.65 -10.98
N ALA A 52 5.43 3.87 -11.03
CA ALA A 52 4.66 5.12 -11.00
C ALA A 52 3.58 5.20 -12.09
N ALA A 53 3.81 4.58 -13.26
CA ALA A 53 2.81 4.51 -14.33
C ALA A 53 1.58 3.64 -13.98
N HIS A 54 1.69 2.77 -12.97
CA HIS A 54 0.65 1.83 -12.54
C HIS A 54 0.08 2.15 -11.16
N LEU A 55 0.72 3.06 -10.43
CA LEU A 55 0.31 3.56 -9.12
C LEU A 55 0.19 5.10 -9.24
N PRO A 56 -0.86 5.58 -9.92
CA PRO A 56 -0.95 6.99 -10.32
C PRO A 56 -1.24 7.95 -9.16
N ASP A 57 -1.72 7.42 -8.03
CA ASP A 57 -2.10 8.19 -6.85
C ASP A 57 -1.64 7.48 -5.56
N ASP A 58 -1.61 8.26 -4.47
CA ASP A 58 -1.14 7.81 -3.16
C ASP A 58 -2.05 6.71 -2.56
N GLU A 59 -3.36 6.72 -2.83
CA GLU A 59 -4.30 5.74 -2.29
C GLU A 59 -4.05 4.35 -2.91
N THR A 60 -3.86 4.30 -4.24
CA THR A 60 -3.47 3.09 -4.97
C THR A 60 -2.09 2.59 -4.51
N ALA A 61 -1.14 3.49 -4.29
CA ALA A 61 0.20 3.15 -3.80
C ALA A 61 0.18 2.58 -2.36
N VAL A 62 -0.60 3.19 -1.46
CA VAL A 62 -0.78 2.69 -0.08
C VAL A 62 -1.51 1.35 -0.09
N ALA A 63 -2.56 1.20 -0.89
CA ALA A 63 -3.26 -0.09 -1.05
C ALA A 63 -2.29 -1.19 -1.47
N TYR A 64 -1.41 -0.92 -2.44
CA TYR A 64 -0.35 -1.85 -2.83
C TYR A 64 0.54 -2.23 -1.64
N ILE A 65 1.00 -1.27 -0.83
CA ILE A 65 1.82 -1.55 0.36
C ILE A 65 1.05 -2.43 1.36
N ILE A 66 -0.24 -2.15 1.59
CA ILE A 66 -1.09 -2.93 2.49
C ILE A 66 -1.19 -4.39 2.05
N THR A 67 -1.28 -4.68 0.75
CA THR A 67 -1.28 -6.06 0.23
C THR A 67 0.00 -6.85 0.54
N ARG A 68 1.06 -6.16 0.98
CA ARG A 68 2.35 -6.75 1.36
C ARG A 68 2.50 -6.91 2.87
N LEU A 69 1.53 -6.47 3.65
CA LEU A 69 1.53 -6.64 5.10
C LEU A 69 0.91 -7.98 5.49
N THR A 70 1.44 -8.59 6.54
CA THR A 70 0.95 -9.83 7.15
C THR A 70 1.03 -9.74 8.66
N GLY A 71 0.39 -10.70 9.35
CA GLY A 71 0.43 -10.80 10.81
C GLY A 71 0.11 -9.47 11.50
N ARG A 72 0.95 -9.09 12.48
CA ARG A 72 0.76 -7.87 13.29
C ARG A 72 0.74 -6.58 12.48
N ALA A 73 1.45 -6.53 11.35
CA ALA A 73 1.41 -5.35 10.48
C ALA A 73 0.07 -5.19 9.77
N LEU A 74 -0.53 -6.30 9.35
CA LEU A 74 -1.86 -6.29 8.75
C LEU A 74 -2.93 -5.99 9.81
N GLU A 75 -2.85 -6.63 10.99
CA GLU A 75 -3.75 -6.36 12.12
C GLU A 75 -3.75 -4.88 12.54
N TRP A 76 -2.58 -4.24 12.54
CA TRP A 76 -2.44 -2.81 12.84
C TRP A 76 -3.16 -1.93 11.81
N VAL A 77 -3.08 -2.26 10.52
CA VAL A 77 -3.61 -1.39 9.46
C VAL A 77 -5.10 -1.59 9.18
N THR A 78 -5.64 -2.79 9.41
CA THR A 78 -7.06 -3.11 9.17
C THR A 78 -8.03 -2.07 9.74
N PRO A 79 -8.00 -1.69 11.04
CA PRO A 79 -8.93 -0.71 11.58
C PRO A 79 -8.71 0.72 11.03
N LEU A 80 -7.51 1.05 10.54
CA LEU A 80 -7.23 2.33 9.87
C LEU A 80 -7.92 2.37 8.49
N VAL A 81 -7.86 1.28 7.75
CA VAL A 81 -8.52 1.13 6.44
C VAL A 81 -10.03 1.16 6.58
N GLU A 82 -10.60 0.41 7.52
CA GLU A 82 -12.05 0.36 7.77
C GLU A 82 -12.64 1.74 8.07
N ARG A 83 -11.86 2.59 8.75
CA ARG A 83 -12.26 3.96 9.13
C ARG A 83 -11.88 5.02 8.10
N ARG A 84 -11.25 4.62 6.99
CA ARG A 84 -10.67 5.52 5.97
C ARG A 84 -9.78 6.59 6.62
N ASP A 85 -8.90 6.16 7.52
CA ASP A 85 -7.98 7.06 8.20
C ASP A 85 -7.13 7.83 7.18
N PRO A 86 -6.97 9.17 7.30
CA PRO A 86 -6.17 9.97 6.37
C PRO A 86 -4.73 9.47 6.20
N VAL A 87 -4.17 8.76 7.17
CA VAL A 87 -2.84 8.16 7.06
C VAL A 87 -2.76 7.14 5.92
N CYS A 88 -3.88 6.50 5.55
CA CYS A 88 -3.96 5.54 4.46
C CYS A 88 -4.10 6.20 3.08
N LEU A 89 -4.23 7.52 3.02
CA LEU A 89 -4.42 8.28 1.77
C LEU A 89 -3.14 9.00 1.32
N SER A 90 -2.04 8.84 2.07
CA SER A 90 -0.77 9.49 1.79
C SER A 90 0.39 8.54 2.02
N VAL A 91 1.17 8.27 0.97
CA VAL A 91 2.36 7.41 1.02
C VAL A 91 3.38 7.89 2.07
N PRO A 92 3.78 9.18 2.11
CA PRO A 92 4.76 9.62 3.11
C PRO A 92 4.22 9.48 4.54
N ALA A 93 2.96 9.84 4.79
CA ALA A 93 2.34 9.70 6.12
C ALA A 93 2.24 8.22 6.53
N PHE A 94 1.85 7.35 5.61
CA PHE A 94 1.74 5.92 5.84
C PHE A 94 3.08 5.29 6.21
N LEU A 95 4.13 5.56 5.42
CA LEU A 95 5.46 5.00 5.65
C LEU A 95 6.09 5.52 6.94
N ASP A 96 5.90 6.79 7.27
CA ASP A 96 6.35 7.37 8.55
C ASP A 96 5.64 6.72 9.75
N ARG A 97 4.32 6.55 9.66
CA ARG A 97 3.54 5.90 10.72
C ARG A 97 3.93 4.43 10.88
N LEU A 98 4.09 3.70 9.77
CA LEU A 98 4.59 2.32 9.77
C LEU A 98 5.98 2.23 10.39
N GLN A 99 6.86 3.17 10.05
CA GLN A 99 8.19 3.27 10.65
C GLN A 99 8.11 3.46 12.16
N THR A 100 7.30 4.42 12.61
CA THR A 100 7.15 4.76 14.02
C THR A 100 6.58 3.59 14.84
N VAL A 101 5.57 2.89 14.31
CA VAL A 101 4.91 1.76 15.00
C VAL A 101 5.83 0.53 15.11
N PHE A 102 6.66 0.27 14.10
CA PHE A 102 7.46 -0.95 14.05
C PHE A 102 8.96 -0.74 14.26
N GLN A 103 9.49 0.49 14.33
CA GLN A 103 10.90 0.76 14.67
C GLN A 103 11.09 1.38 16.05
N GLY A 104 10.08 2.06 16.61
CA GLY A 104 10.05 2.51 18.01
C GLY A 104 8.95 1.74 18.75
N GLU A 105 9.13 1.27 19.99
CA GLU A 105 9.88 1.89 21.08
C GLU A 105 10.84 0.87 21.74
N THR A 106 12.15 1.11 21.63
CA THR A 106 13.08 0.63 22.67
C THR A 106 12.92 1.62 23.83
N GLY A 107 11.92 1.42 24.71
CA GLY A 107 11.83 2.11 26.00
C GLY A 107 10.69 3.12 26.23
N ASN A 108 9.43 2.77 25.94
CA ASN A 108 8.30 3.44 26.59
C ASN A 108 7.13 2.46 26.79
N PRO A 109 6.73 2.15 28.03
CA PRO A 109 5.69 1.16 28.31
C PRO A 109 4.24 1.64 28.10
N ASP A 110 3.99 2.87 27.64
CA ASP A 110 2.65 3.50 27.76
C ASP A 110 1.98 3.94 26.45
N ARG A 111 2.10 3.15 25.36
CA ARG A 111 1.20 3.31 24.21
C ARG A 111 0.23 2.15 24.12
N ASN A 112 -0.80 2.31 24.95
CA ASN A 112 -2.09 1.65 24.91
C ASN A 112 -2.71 1.70 23.49
N PHE A 113 -2.26 0.79 22.63
CA PHE A 113 -2.98 0.34 21.44
C PHE A 113 -4.07 -0.62 21.92
N LEU A 114 -5.16 -0.06 22.48
CA LEU A 114 -6.51 -0.65 22.69
C LEU A 114 -7.19 -0.01 23.93
N THR A 115 -7.63 1.26 23.92
CA THR A 115 -8.80 1.66 24.75
C THR A 115 -9.54 2.87 24.19
N THR A 116 -10.78 2.61 23.79
CA THR A 116 -12.00 3.44 23.94
C THR A 116 -13.04 2.73 23.08
N THR A 117 -14.13 2.19 23.60
CA THR A 117 -14.69 2.14 24.95
C THR A 117 -15.75 1.03 24.93
N SER A 118 -15.66 0.11 25.89
CA SER A 118 -16.79 -0.70 26.34
C SER A 118 -17.06 -0.24 27.76
N SER A 119 -18.16 0.49 27.97
CA SER A 119 -18.89 0.46 29.24
C SER A 119 -20.25 1.13 29.04
N CYS A 120 -21.29 0.30 28.97
CA CYS A 120 -22.66 0.69 29.32
C CYS A 120 -22.75 0.96 30.83
N PRO A 121 -23.76 1.70 31.27
CA PRO A 121 -24.98 1.01 31.73
C PRO A 121 -26.18 1.18 30.81
#